data_AF-A0A7H8JR34-F1
#
_entry.id   AF-A0A7H8JR34-F1
#
_cell.length_a   1.000
_cell.length_b   1.000
_cell.length_c   1.000
_cell.angle_alpha   90.00
_cell.angle_beta   90.00
_cell.angle_gamma   90.00
#
_symmetry.space_group_name_H-M   'P 1'
#
loop_
_entity.id
_entity.type
_entity.pdbx_description
1 polymer ?
#
loop_
_entity_poly.entity_id
_entity_poly.type
_entity_poly.pdbx_seq_one_letter_code
_entity_poly.pdbx_strand_id
1 'polypeptide(L)'
;MFLLVSQQVAQRAARRQAEDQSKRELQKWHREVRRQAYVDFIVAGEKFRHMILPLARALHDSAQRALTTEEETRLRDLLATLTERYDDLYEKSQVVCLEGPATIGRVAKDFTLGAARFRAAATQKAEAGTSAGHLPEEETGWQASGQKMNEALEAFIELAQGETTVA
;
A
#
# COMPACT_ATOMS: atom_id res chain seq x y z
N MET A 1 -58.17 -2.30 -26.99
CA MET A 1 -56.95 -1.61 -27.46
C MET A 1 -56.19 -0.93 -26.31
N PHE A 2 -56.84 -0.26 -25.34
CA PHE A 2 -56.19 0.38 -24.18
C PHE A 2 -55.40 -0.57 -23.23
N LEU A 3 -55.88 -1.81 -23.01
CA LEU A 3 -55.23 -2.78 -22.11
C LEU A 3 -53.87 -3.30 -22.61
N LEU A 4 -53.64 -3.31 -23.93
CA LEU A 4 -52.37 -3.75 -24.51
C LEU A 4 -51.30 -2.66 -24.41
N VAL A 5 -51.70 -1.40 -24.54
CA VAL A 5 -50.80 -0.24 -24.38
C VAL A 5 -50.36 -0.09 -22.93
N SER A 6 -51.27 -0.29 -21.96
CA SER A 6 -50.92 -0.23 -20.53
C SER A 6 -49.95 -1.35 -20.12
N GLN A 7 -50.11 -2.57 -20.64
CA GLN A 7 -49.15 -3.67 -20.42
C GLN A 7 -47.77 -3.37 -21.01
N GLN A 8 -47.70 -2.82 -22.22
CA GLN A 8 -46.42 -2.46 -22.85
C GLN A 8 -45.69 -1.34 -22.10
N VAL A 9 -46.43 -0.34 -21.58
CA VAL A 9 -45.86 0.72 -20.75
C VAL A 9 -45.36 0.17 -19.41
N ALA A 10 -46.13 -0.72 -18.77
CA ALA A 10 -45.73 -1.38 -17.52
C ALA A 10 -44.47 -2.25 -17.70
N GLN A 11 -44.37 -3.01 -18.79
CA GLN A 11 -43.17 -3.81 -19.11
C GLN A 11 -41.94 -2.95 -19.37
N ARG A 12 -42.09 -1.82 -20.08
CA ARG A 12 -40.97 -0.87 -20.30
C ARG A 12 -40.52 -0.21 -18.99
N ALA A 13 -41.46 0.15 -18.12
CA ALA A 13 -41.15 0.70 -16.80
C ALA A 13 -40.42 -0.32 -15.92
N ALA A 14 -40.90 -1.56 -15.88
CA ALA A 14 -40.26 -2.64 -15.14
C ALA A 14 -38.83 -2.94 -15.65
N ARG A 15 -38.64 -2.93 -16.98
CA ARG A 15 -37.31 -3.11 -17.58
C ARG A 15 -36.35 -1.98 -17.20
N ARG A 16 -36.78 -0.72 -17.28
CA ARG A 16 -35.97 0.44 -16.86
C ARG A 16 -35.61 0.36 -15.38
N GLN A 17 -36.57 -0.02 -14.53
CA GLN A 17 -36.34 -0.19 -13.10
C GLN A 17 -35.32 -1.31 -12.81
N ALA A 18 -35.38 -2.43 -13.54
CA ALA A 18 -34.40 -3.51 -13.42
C ALA A 18 -33.00 -3.09 -13.90
N GLU A 19 -32.91 -2.34 -15.01
CA GLU A 19 -31.65 -1.79 -15.51
C GLU A 19 -31.04 -0.79 -14.50
N ASP A 20 -31.85 0.08 -13.91
CA ASP A 20 -31.41 1.03 -12.89
C ASP A 20 -31.00 0.32 -11.59
N GLN A 21 -31.71 -0.73 -11.19
CA GLN A 21 -31.35 -1.55 -10.04
C GLN A 21 -30.01 -2.26 -10.26
N SER A 22 -29.80 -2.88 -11.43
CA SER A 22 -28.55 -3.54 -11.78
C SER A 22 -27.37 -2.56 -11.78
N LYS A 23 -27.54 -1.35 -12.31
CA LYS A 23 -26.51 -0.30 -12.25
C LYS A 23 -26.17 0.10 -10.82
N ARG A 24 -27.17 0.25 -9.95
CA ARG A 24 -26.96 0.60 -8.53
C ARG A 24 -26.24 -0.53 -7.78
N GLU A 25 -26.60 -1.78 -8.04
CA GLU A 25 -25.96 -2.95 -7.44
C GLU A 25 -24.50 -3.07 -7.88
N LEU A 26 -24.21 -2.89 -9.18
CA LEU A 26 -22.86 -2.86 -9.70
C LEU A 26 -22.03 -1.73 -9.08
N GLN A 27 -22.60 -0.53 -8.95
CA GLN A 27 -21.93 0.60 -8.31
C GLN A 27 -21.63 0.33 -6.83
N LYS A 28 -22.56 -0.29 -6.09
CA LYS A 28 -22.34 -0.68 -4.68
C LYS A 28 -21.22 -1.72 -4.57
N TRP A 29 -21.25 -2.73 -5.44
CA TRP A 29 -20.22 -3.77 -5.47
C TRP A 29 -18.83 -3.17 -5.72
N HIS A 30 -18.68 -2.29 -6.72
CA HIS A 30 -17.41 -1.60 -6.96
C HIS A 30 -16.95 -0.71 -5.80
N ARG A 31 -17.88 -0.11 -5.04
CA ARG A 31 -17.51 0.68 -3.85
C ARG A 31 -16.98 -0.22 -2.74
N GLU A 32 -17.61 -1.37 -2.51
CA GLU A 32 -17.16 -2.32 -1.48
C GLU A 32 -15.79 -2.91 -1.81
N VAL A 33 -15.58 -3.33 -3.07
CA VAL A 33 -14.27 -3.83 -3.54
C VAL A 33 -13.18 -2.78 -3.33
N ARG A 34 -13.43 -1.53 -3.72
CA ARG A 34 -12.48 -0.42 -3.51
C ARG A 34 -12.19 -0.19 -2.04
N ARG A 35 -13.22 -0.14 -1.19
CA ARG A 35 -13.06 0.05 0.26
C ARG A 35 -12.16 -1.04 0.84
N GLN A 36 -12.40 -2.30 0.50
CA GLN A 36 -11.59 -3.41 0.98
C GLN A 36 -10.14 -3.27 0.51
N ALA A 37 -9.91 -2.98 -0.78
CA ALA A 37 -8.58 -2.78 -1.33
C ALA A 37 -7.82 -1.64 -0.61
N TYR A 38 -8.50 -0.54 -0.28
CA TYR A 38 -7.89 0.57 0.45
C TYR A 38 -7.50 0.18 1.88
N VAL A 39 -8.38 -0.53 2.59
CA VAL A 39 -8.10 -1.03 3.94
C VAL A 39 -6.90 -1.99 3.91
N ASP A 40 -6.89 -2.93 2.98
CA ASP A 40 -5.80 -3.91 2.86
C ASP A 40 -4.46 -3.22 2.57
N PHE A 41 -4.46 -2.24 1.66
CA PHE A 41 -3.26 -1.46 1.37
C PHE A 41 -2.78 -0.65 2.57
N ILE A 42 -3.67 0.02 3.31
CA ILE A 42 -3.31 0.75 4.54
C ILE A 42 -2.69 -0.19 5.56
N VAL A 43 -3.30 -1.35 5.80
CA VAL A 43 -2.79 -2.33 6.77
C VAL A 43 -1.42 -2.85 6.34
N ALA A 44 -1.21 -3.15 5.06
CA ALA A 44 0.09 -3.58 4.54
C ALA A 44 1.15 -2.46 4.68
N GLY A 45 0.79 -1.22 4.34
CA GLY A 45 1.66 -0.05 4.47
C GLY A 45 2.08 0.22 5.92
N GLU A 46 1.15 0.11 6.87
CA GLU A 46 1.42 0.24 8.30
C GLU A 46 2.35 -0.87 8.81
N LYS A 47 2.12 -2.13 8.42
CA LYS A 47 3.02 -3.25 8.75
C LYS A 47 4.43 -3.04 8.20
N PHE A 48 4.55 -2.51 6.98
CA PHE A 48 5.85 -2.16 6.40
C PHE A 48 6.52 -1.03 7.20
N ARG A 49 5.78 0.04 7.53
CA ARG A 49 6.27 1.18 8.31
C ARG A 49 6.80 0.75 9.68
N HIS A 50 6.15 -0.20 10.33
CA HIS A 50 6.61 -0.73 11.62
C HIS A 50 8.00 -1.40 11.56
N MET A 51 8.48 -1.79 10.39
CA MET A 51 9.82 -2.35 10.22
C MET A 51 10.93 -1.29 10.25
N ILE A 52 10.60 0.00 10.02
CA ILE A 52 11.61 1.07 9.90
C ILE A 52 12.45 1.19 11.17
N LEU A 53 11.82 1.29 12.33
CA LEU A 53 12.52 1.53 13.59
C LEU A 53 13.39 0.34 14.04
N PRO A 54 12.90 -0.92 14.03
CA PRO A 54 13.73 -2.09 14.32
C PRO A 54 14.94 -2.21 13.38
N LEU A 55 14.76 -1.98 12.07
CA LEU A 55 15.86 -2.02 11.11
C LEU A 55 16.84 -0.88 11.31
N ALA A 56 16.37 0.35 11.54
CA ALA A 56 17.23 1.50 11.76
C ALA A 56 18.17 1.27 12.95
N ARG A 57 17.67 0.66 14.03
CA ARG A 57 18.50 0.29 15.20
C ARG A 57 19.53 -0.77 14.85
N ALA A 58 19.10 -1.88 14.25
CA ALA A 58 20.01 -2.98 13.90
C ALA A 58 21.11 -2.55 12.91
N LEU A 59 20.76 -1.71 11.92
CA LEU A 59 21.70 -1.15 10.94
C LEU A 59 22.62 -0.08 11.52
N HIS A 60 22.19 0.61 12.58
CA HIS A 60 23.05 1.54 13.30
C HIS A 60 24.07 0.79 14.16
N ASP A 61 23.64 -0.24 14.89
CA ASP A 61 24.53 -1.08 15.69
C ASP A 61 25.61 -1.73 14.81
N SER A 62 25.22 -2.22 13.63
CA SER A 62 26.16 -2.81 12.65
C SER A 62 27.13 -1.79 12.05
N ALA A 63 26.82 -0.49 12.12
CA ALA A 63 27.70 0.59 11.66
C ALA A 63 28.79 0.91 12.68
N GLN A 64 28.46 0.80 13.97
CA GLN A 64 29.32 1.26 15.05
C GLN A 64 30.26 0.18 15.57
N ARG A 65 29.88 -1.09 15.43
CA ARG A 65 30.67 -2.22 15.94
C ARG A 65 30.40 -3.49 15.15
N ALA A 66 31.29 -4.45 15.31
CA ALA A 66 31.02 -5.82 14.91
C ALA A 66 29.77 -6.35 15.65
N LEU A 67 28.87 -6.97 14.90
CA LEU A 67 27.71 -7.63 15.46
C LEU A 67 28.10 -8.98 16.06
N THR A 68 27.39 -9.40 17.10
CA THR A 68 27.43 -10.77 17.57
C THR A 68 26.66 -11.68 16.61
N THR A 69 26.93 -12.99 16.62
CA THR A 69 26.21 -13.97 15.78
C THR A 69 24.69 -13.92 15.95
N GLU A 70 24.21 -13.64 17.16
CA GLU A 70 22.78 -13.47 17.45
C GLU A 70 22.22 -12.20 16.79
N GLU A 71 22.95 -11.09 16.85
CA GLU A 71 22.56 -9.82 16.21
C GLU A 71 22.59 -9.90 14.69
N GLU A 72 23.57 -10.59 14.10
CA GLU A 72 23.61 -10.87 12.66
C GLU A 72 22.41 -11.70 12.21
N THR A 73 22.05 -12.73 12.98
CA THR A 73 20.87 -13.56 12.71
C THR A 73 19.60 -12.71 12.77
N ARG A 74 19.47 -11.88 13.82
CA ARG A 74 18.33 -10.97 13.98
C ARG A 74 18.23 -9.95 12.84
N LEU A 75 19.35 -9.38 12.39
CA LEU A 75 19.38 -8.47 11.24
C LEU A 75 18.92 -9.17 9.97
N ARG A 76 19.36 -10.41 9.73
CA ARG A 76 18.93 -11.23 8.60
C ARG A 76 17.42 -11.50 8.64
N ASP A 77 16.88 -11.85 9.80
CA ASP A 77 15.45 -12.09 9.97
C ASP A 77 14.60 -10.82 9.75
N LEU A 78 15.10 -9.66 10.19
CA LEU A 78 14.46 -8.37 9.94
C LEU A 78 14.45 -8.03 8.43
N LEU A 79 15.52 -8.31 7.70
CA LEU A 79 15.59 -8.10 6.25
C LEU A 79 14.70 -9.06 5.46
N ALA A 80 14.61 -10.32 5.90
CA ALA A 80 13.67 -11.29 5.34
C ALA A 80 12.22 -10.82 5.55
N THR A 81 11.89 -10.44 6.79
CA THR A 81 10.57 -9.89 7.12
C THR A 81 10.27 -8.63 6.30
N LEU A 82 11.23 -7.72 6.12
CA LEU A 82 11.07 -6.52 5.30
C LEU A 82 10.69 -6.87 3.86
N THR A 83 11.31 -7.91 3.30
CA THR A 83 11.03 -8.38 1.95
C THR A 83 9.61 -8.93 1.84
N GLU A 84 9.21 -9.80 2.78
CA GLU A 84 7.84 -10.32 2.83
C GLU A 84 6.79 -9.21 2.97
N ARG A 85 7.05 -8.21 3.82
CA ARG A 85 6.15 -7.05 3.99
C ARG A 85 6.08 -6.19 2.73
N TYR A 86 7.19 -6.04 2.02
CA TYR A 86 7.20 -5.32 0.74
C TYR A 86 6.39 -6.06 -0.31
N ASP A 87 6.52 -7.38 -0.41
CA ASP A 87 5.83 -8.15 -1.44
C ASP A 87 4.30 -8.14 -1.21
N ASP A 88 3.85 -8.28 0.04
CA ASP A 88 2.43 -8.11 0.43
C ASP A 88 1.94 -6.70 0.10
N LEU A 89 2.68 -5.66 0.50
CA LEU A 89 2.37 -4.27 0.17
C LEU A 89 2.26 -4.04 -1.34
N TYR A 90 3.23 -4.56 -2.11
CA TYR A 90 3.26 -4.42 -3.55
C TYR A 90 2.02 -5.04 -4.19
N GLU A 91 1.65 -6.25 -3.78
CA GLU A 91 0.42 -6.92 -4.25
C GLU A 91 -0.82 -6.04 -3.98
N LYS A 92 -0.99 -5.55 -2.75
CA LYS A 92 -2.15 -4.70 -2.41
C LYS A 92 -2.14 -3.38 -3.17
N SER A 93 -0.97 -2.82 -3.43
CA SER A 93 -0.82 -1.60 -4.25
C SER A 93 -1.33 -1.79 -5.67
N GLN A 94 -1.12 -2.98 -6.27
CA GLN A 94 -1.58 -3.27 -7.62
C GLN A 94 -3.10 -3.33 -7.69
N VAL A 95 -3.75 -3.95 -6.70
CA VAL A 95 -5.23 -3.98 -6.62
C VAL A 95 -5.78 -2.56 -6.55
N VAL A 96 -5.19 -1.69 -5.73
CA VAL A 96 -5.59 -0.29 -5.63
C VAL A 96 -5.38 0.47 -6.95
N CYS A 97 -4.28 0.20 -7.67
CA CYS A 97 -4.04 0.82 -8.98
C CYS A 97 -5.04 0.39 -10.05
N LEU A 98 -5.58 -0.83 -9.95
CA LEU A 98 -6.55 -1.38 -10.89
C LEU A 98 -7.97 -0.90 -10.59
N GLU A 99 -8.36 -0.90 -9.31
CA GLU A 99 -9.74 -0.66 -8.89
C GLU A 99 -10.00 0.79 -8.46
N GLY A 100 -8.96 1.50 -8.00
CA GLY A 100 -9.08 2.85 -7.47
C GLY A 100 -9.10 3.94 -8.55
N PRO A 101 -9.58 5.16 -8.22
CA PRO A 101 -9.35 6.35 -9.04
C PRO A 101 -7.86 6.55 -9.32
N ALA A 102 -7.54 7.09 -10.50
CA ALA A 102 -6.16 7.29 -10.94
C ALA A 102 -5.29 8.12 -9.96
N THR A 103 -5.91 9.02 -9.19
CA THR A 103 -5.25 9.80 -8.14
C THR A 103 -4.83 8.92 -6.97
N ILE A 104 -5.71 8.08 -6.45
CA ILE A 104 -5.43 7.12 -5.37
C ILE A 104 -4.40 6.09 -5.82
N GLY A 105 -4.55 5.53 -7.02
CA GLY A 105 -3.59 4.59 -7.59
C GLY A 105 -2.18 5.20 -7.72
N ARG A 106 -2.08 6.48 -8.09
CA ARG A 106 -0.78 7.18 -8.15
C ARG A 106 -0.13 7.27 -6.78
N VAL A 107 -0.87 7.67 -5.74
CA VAL A 107 -0.32 7.78 -4.39
C VAL A 107 0.11 6.41 -3.84
N ALA A 108 -0.68 5.36 -4.08
CA ALA A 108 -0.29 4.00 -3.72
C ALA A 108 1.02 3.55 -4.40
N LYS A 109 1.20 3.91 -5.67
CA LYS A 109 2.44 3.66 -6.42
C LYS A 109 3.62 4.44 -5.86
N ASP A 110 3.43 5.71 -5.51
CA ASP A 110 4.49 6.56 -4.94
C ASP A 110 4.95 6.01 -3.58
N PHE A 111 4.01 5.59 -2.72
CA PHE A 111 4.32 4.90 -1.46
C PHE A 111 5.13 3.63 -1.70
N THR A 112 4.68 2.77 -2.61
CA THR A 112 5.32 1.48 -2.91
C THR A 112 6.72 1.66 -3.50
N LEU A 113 6.93 2.69 -4.33
CA LEU A 113 8.25 3.05 -4.84
C LEU A 113 9.18 3.54 -3.71
N GLY A 114 8.65 4.32 -2.76
CA GLY A 114 9.37 4.69 -1.53
C GLY A 114 9.80 3.47 -0.73
N ALA A 115 8.88 2.52 -0.50
CA ALA A 115 9.14 1.27 0.19
C ALA A 115 10.20 0.42 -0.53
N ALA A 116 10.17 0.35 -1.86
CA ALA A 116 11.18 -0.36 -2.65
C ALA A 116 12.59 0.23 -2.47
N ARG A 117 12.69 1.57 -2.50
CA ARG A 117 13.95 2.29 -2.28
C ARG A 117 14.46 2.09 -0.85
N PHE A 118 13.57 2.16 0.13
CA PHE A 118 13.91 1.87 1.53
C PHE A 118 14.47 0.46 1.70
N ARG A 119 13.79 -0.55 1.13
CA ARG A 119 14.24 -1.95 1.15
C ARG A 119 15.63 -2.11 0.54
N ALA A 120 15.85 -1.56 -0.66
CA ALA A 120 17.14 -1.63 -1.33
C ALA A 120 18.26 -0.98 -0.50
N ALA A 121 18.00 0.19 0.09
CA ALA A 121 18.95 0.86 0.98
C ALA A 121 19.24 0.03 2.24
N ALA A 122 18.24 -0.68 2.80
CA ALA A 122 18.39 -1.51 3.99
C ALA A 122 19.36 -2.65 3.73
N THR A 123 19.14 -3.35 2.61
CA THR A 123 19.96 -4.48 2.19
C THR A 123 21.40 -4.04 1.93
N GLN A 124 21.60 -2.96 1.16
CA GLN A 124 22.94 -2.42 0.89
C GLN A 124 23.67 -2.02 2.18
N LYS A 125 22.97 -1.36 3.11
CA LYS A 125 23.53 -0.94 4.40
C LYS A 125 23.93 -2.15 5.26
N ALA A 126 23.12 -3.21 5.26
CA ALA A 126 23.45 -4.45 5.98
C ALA A 126 24.67 -5.17 5.39
N GLU A 127 24.78 -5.23 4.06
CA GLU A 127 25.92 -5.84 3.36
C GLU A 127 27.21 -5.06 3.60
N ALA A 128 27.15 -3.72 3.55
CA ALA A 128 28.30 -2.87 3.81
C ALA A 128 28.76 -2.91 5.28
N GLY A 129 27.81 -2.91 6.23
CA GLY A 129 28.09 -3.02 7.67
C GLY A 129 28.74 -4.35 8.06
N THR A 130 28.35 -5.44 7.41
CA THR A 130 28.96 -6.77 7.64
C THR A 130 30.31 -6.95 6.93
N SER A 131 30.53 -6.28 5.79
CA SER A 131 31.72 -6.55 4.95
C SER A 131 32.88 -5.56 5.14
N ALA A 132 32.63 -4.31 5.58
CA ALA A 132 33.65 -3.26 5.48
C ALA A 132 33.86 -2.39 6.73
N GLY A 133 33.05 -2.53 7.78
CA GLY A 133 33.22 -1.77 9.03
C GLY A 133 33.14 -0.23 8.89
N HIS A 134 32.80 0.31 7.72
CA HIS A 134 32.53 1.72 7.46
C HIS A 134 31.38 1.84 6.47
N LEU A 135 30.31 2.48 6.90
CA LEU A 135 29.18 2.84 6.04
C LEU A 135 29.46 4.19 5.36
N PRO A 136 29.19 4.33 4.05
CA PRO A 136 29.26 5.63 3.41
C PRO A 136 28.26 6.61 4.06
N GLU A 137 28.67 7.86 4.25
CA GLU A 137 27.96 8.98 4.92
C GLU A 137 26.59 9.35 4.33
N GLU A 138 26.05 8.59 3.38
CA GLU A 138 24.70 8.80 2.82
C GLU A 138 23.59 8.37 3.80
N GLU A 139 23.59 8.91 5.02
CA GLU A 139 22.43 8.83 5.94
C GLU A 139 21.17 9.49 5.35
N THR A 140 21.34 10.36 4.35
CA THR A 140 20.27 11.17 3.75
C THR A 140 19.25 10.37 2.95
N GLY A 141 19.65 9.30 2.24
CA GLY A 141 18.73 8.50 1.42
C GLY A 141 17.77 7.64 2.24
N TRP A 142 18.26 7.12 3.36
CA TRP A 142 17.49 6.27 4.29
C TRP A 142 16.37 7.04 4.98
N GLN A 143 16.70 8.21 5.56
CA GLN A 143 15.72 9.03 6.27
C GLN A 143 14.73 9.68 5.30
N ALA A 144 15.20 10.18 4.15
CA ALA A 144 14.34 10.79 3.15
C ALA A 144 13.33 9.81 2.52
N SER A 145 13.71 8.53 2.34
CA SER A 145 12.78 7.51 1.83
C SER A 145 11.71 7.14 2.86
N GLY A 146 12.08 7.00 4.14
CA GLY A 146 11.11 6.79 5.22
C GLY A 146 10.12 7.95 5.38
N GLN A 147 10.59 9.19 5.32
CA GLN A 147 9.73 10.37 5.42
C GLN A 147 8.75 10.47 4.25
N LYS A 148 9.24 10.37 3.01
CA LYS A 148 8.38 10.41 1.80
C LYS A 148 7.34 9.28 1.79
N MET A 149 7.70 8.13 2.33
CA MET A 149 6.78 7.01 2.48
C MET A 149 5.67 7.33 3.50
N ASN A 150 5.99 7.96 4.64
CA ASN A 150 4.96 8.38 5.59
C ASN A 150 4.00 9.42 4.99
N GLU A 151 4.55 10.44 4.32
CA GLU A 151 3.76 11.48 3.65
C GLU A 151 2.81 10.86 2.59
N ALA A 152 3.30 9.89 1.82
CA ALA A 152 2.47 9.20 0.82
C ALA A 152 1.37 8.33 1.46
N LEU A 153 1.62 7.68 2.61
CA LEU A 153 0.60 6.90 3.30
C LEU A 153 -0.49 7.78 3.90
N GLU A 154 -0.11 8.91 4.48
CA GLU A 154 -1.06 9.89 5.02
C GLU A 154 -1.94 10.47 3.90
N ALA A 155 -1.33 10.90 2.80
CA ALA A 155 -2.06 11.36 1.61
C ALA A 155 -2.99 10.28 1.05
N PHE A 156 -2.57 9.01 1.09
CA PHE A 156 -3.42 7.89 0.68
C PHE A 156 -4.66 7.78 1.56
N ILE A 157 -4.48 7.81 2.88
CA ILE A 157 -5.56 7.70 3.86
C ILE A 157 -6.56 8.84 3.69
N GLU A 158 -6.09 10.08 3.53
CA GLU A 158 -6.94 11.25 3.32
C GLU A 158 -7.79 11.12 2.05
N LEU A 159 -7.19 10.73 0.93
CA LEU A 159 -7.91 10.51 -0.33
C LEU A 159 -8.92 9.36 -0.23
N ALA A 160 -8.53 8.25 0.40
CA ALA A 160 -9.41 7.09 0.60
C ALA A 160 -10.62 7.42 1.48
N GLN A 161 -10.44 8.26 2.51
CA GLN A 161 -11.52 8.77 3.34
C GLN A 161 -12.46 9.67 2.53
N GLY A 162 -11.94 10.58 1.72
CA GLY A 162 -12.73 11.44 0.84
C GLY A 162 -13.61 10.65 -0.14
N GLU A 163 -13.05 9.62 -0.78
CA GLU A 163 -13.79 8.76 -1.72
C GLU A 163 -14.86 7.88 -1.04
N THR A 164 -14.70 7.58 0.25
CA THR A 164 -15.67 6.75 1.00
C THR A 164 -16.74 7.58 1.72
N THR A 165 -16.56 8.90 1.90
CA THR A 165 -17.54 9.79 2.55
C THR A 165 -18.50 10.48 1.58
N VAL A 166 -18.20 10.56 0.28
CA VAL A 166 -19.14 11.12 -0.71
C VAL A 166 -20.30 10.14 -0.95
N ALA A 167 -21.37 10.37 -0.19
CA ALA A 167 -22.67 9.69 -0.25
C ALA A 167 -23.56 10.26 -1.36
#